data_AF-A0A2U9IJU1-F1
#
_entry.id   AF-A0A2U9IJU1-F1
#
_cell.length_a   1.000
_cell.length_b   1.000
_cell.length_c   1.000
_cell.angle_alpha   90.00
_cell.angle_beta   90.00
_cell.angle_gamma   90.00
#
_symmetry.space_group_name_H-M   'P 1'
#
loop_
_entity.id
_entity.type
_entity.pdbx_description
1 polymer ?
#
loop_
_entity_poly.entity_id
_entity_poly.type
_entity_poly.pdbx_seq_one_letter_code
_entity_poly.pdbx_strand_id
1 'polypeptide(L)'
;MEEEKKREKEEKNEEKIEKPRDENQGFFNSILDRIGINEAPLFRTPDYMYNVSYWLGGLVAASFAYTVITGLILLLLYEPANAYAQTQAIINSIPYGAVILFSHLYGAYIMIVLVYIHMFRNFFKGAYKKPRELQWVTGVLLLALTLGASFFGYSLVGDVLGINAVDIGSSLLIGTGFPGATTVVGWLFGPGIDAVESSNPIVRSEFFDRILGWHIIMVALIGLLFVFHLMLSERYGMTPSKKEKPYVPAYYTKEEQQRFNPWWPRNFVYMLSLVLMTWGVILIVPDVLANLNGAVIFGTKIQLPLVINPFPAPQAFTTAAIHTQPYPPWFFLFLYKFVDFLLPNGIPLLPSMVVAVLIIGLVVLMLIPFFENSNVMFLSSRKFWTWVMCVLIYSLVALSIWGYLYPGVPAPFTEQVEVLGIPALIMAVIIYLYGRNSSNKKSTKSQLSNPQIPKVTPASILGTSVVSLLFAGTFGDFLLQPNLLDLLLLFPLGVLVYHYVSKLVKGFNSYNGGGYTKSEFPITKKMAFFAIPVILVITIILFALMLRLPSVGVQSTYAGIDLGVILFLWGYAINLYHYLVYVKD
;
A
#
# COMPACT_ATOMS: atom_id res chain seq x y z
N MET A 1 -39.38 49.43 -4.88
CA MET A 1 -40.39 48.74 -4.04
C MET A 1 -41.28 47.78 -4.83
N GLU A 2 -41.92 48.21 -5.92
CA GLU A 2 -42.78 47.31 -6.72
C GLU A 2 -41.99 46.33 -7.61
N GLU A 3 -40.86 46.77 -8.18
CA GLU A 3 -39.92 45.88 -8.91
C GLU A 3 -39.19 44.90 -7.99
N GLU A 4 -38.93 45.29 -6.75
CA GLU A 4 -38.23 44.47 -5.75
C GLU A 4 -39.12 43.35 -5.23
N LYS A 5 -40.41 43.64 -5.02
CA LYS A 5 -41.44 42.63 -4.74
C LYS A 5 -41.70 41.69 -5.92
N LYS A 6 -41.45 42.13 -7.16
CA LYS A 6 -41.56 41.30 -8.36
C LYS A 6 -40.38 40.33 -8.47
N ARG A 7 -39.16 40.81 -8.19
CA ARG A 7 -37.95 39.97 -8.13
C ARG A 7 -38.00 38.96 -6.99
N GLU A 8 -38.45 39.33 -5.79
CA GLU A 8 -38.65 38.37 -4.70
C GLU A 8 -39.75 37.34 -4.99
N LYS A 9 -40.75 37.67 -5.82
CA LYS A 9 -41.77 36.72 -6.28
C LYS A 9 -41.26 35.81 -7.38
N GLU A 10 -40.39 36.30 -8.25
CA GLU A 10 -39.72 35.52 -9.30
C GLU A 10 -38.66 34.58 -8.70
N GLU A 11 -37.85 35.03 -7.74
CA GLU A 11 -36.91 34.17 -7.00
C GLU A 11 -37.63 33.11 -6.16
N LYS A 12 -38.76 33.44 -5.50
CA LYS A 12 -39.58 32.44 -4.78
C LYS A 12 -40.31 31.45 -5.69
N ASN A 13 -40.52 31.80 -6.97
CA ASN A 13 -41.13 30.89 -7.95
C ASN A 13 -40.09 30.01 -8.65
N GLU A 14 -38.84 30.46 -8.80
CA GLU A 14 -37.75 29.63 -9.31
C GLU A 14 -37.28 28.58 -8.28
N GLU A 15 -37.43 28.84 -6.98
CA GLU A 15 -37.09 27.88 -5.91
C GLU A 15 -38.11 26.73 -5.73
N LYS A 16 -39.22 26.74 -6.50
CA LYS A 16 -40.28 25.71 -6.47
C LYS A 16 -40.61 25.10 -7.82
N ILE A 17 -39.61 24.98 -8.71
CA ILE A 17 -39.71 24.00 -9.79
C ILE A 17 -39.47 22.61 -9.17
N GLU A 18 -40.51 22.05 -8.54
CA GLU A 18 -40.59 20.61 -8.35
C GLU A 18 -40.40 19.98 -9.74
N LYS A 19 -39.25 19.32 -9.95
CA LYS A 19 -39.06 18.47 -11.12
C LYS A 19 -40.28 17.54 -11.19
N PRO A 20 -40.96 17.41 -12.34
CA PRO A 20 -42.09 16.52 -12.44
C PRO A 20 -41.66 15.12 -11.96
N ARG A 21 -42.35 14.60 -10.93
CA ARG A 21 -42.14 13.23 -10.46
C ARG A 21 -42.44 12.32 -11.64
N ASP A 22 -41.38 11.74 -12.20
CA ASP A 22 -41.46 10.75 -13.25
C ASP A 22 -42.29 9.57 -12.73
N GLU A 23 -43.53 9.42 -13.22
CA GLU A 23 -44.52 8.46 -12.71
C GLU A 23 -44.13 6.99 -12.96
N ASN A 24 -42.98 6.73 -13.61
CA ASN A 24 -42.43 5.40 -13.85
C ASN A 24 -41.04 5.18 -13.23
N GLN A 25 -40.79 5.69 -12.02
CA GLN A 25 -39.60 5.27 -11.27
C GLN A 25 -39.72 3.81 -10.83
N GLY A 26 -39.06 2.89 -11.57
CA GLY A 26 -38.93 1.49 -11.16
C GLY A 26 -38.42 1.35 -9.72
N PHE A 27 -38.73 0.24 -9.05
CA PHE A 27 -38.46 -0.01 -7.62
C PHE A 27 -37.07 0.46 -7.16
N PHE A 28 -36.02 0.16 -7.93
CA PHE A 28 -34.66 0.60 -7.65
C PHE A 28 -34.50 2.13 -7.71
N ASN A 29 -35.08 2.81 -8.70
CA ASN A 29 -35.00 4.27 -8.81
C ASN A 29 -35.70 4.95 -7.63
N SER A 30 -36.84 4.42 -7.17
CA SER A 30 -37.52 4.94 -5.97
C SER A 30 -36.66 4.78 -4.71
N ILE A 31 -35.92 3.68 -4.57
CA ILE A 31 -34.98 3.50 -3.45
C ILE A 31 -33.82 4.50 -3.56
N LEU A 32 -33.22 4.65 -4.75
CA LEU A 32 -32.09 5.56 -4.95
C LEU A 32 -32.47 7.02 -4.70
N ASP A 33 -33.69 7.41 -5.07
CA ASP A 33 -34.24 8.74 -4.79
C ASP A 33 -34.41 8.97 -3.27
N ARG A 34 -34.98 8.00 -2.54
CA ARG A 34 -35.12 8.06 -1.07
C ARG A 34 -33.80 8.13 -0.32
N ILE A 35 -32.77 7.44 -0.83
CA ILE A 35 -31.41 7.46 -0.26
C ILE A 35 -30.68 8.75 -0.66
N GLY A 36 -31.14 9.45 -1.69
CA GLY A 36 -30.50 10.65 -2.21
C GLY A 36 -29.12 10.39 -2.79
N ILE A 37 -28.83 9.18 -3.29
CA ILE A 37 -27.46 8.82 -3.72
C ILE A 37 -26.95 9.70 -4.87
N ASN A 38 -27.87 10.16 -5.72
CA ASN A 38 -27.57 11.05 -6.85
C ASN A 38 -27.25 12.49 -6.39
N GLU A 39 -27.65 12.84 -5.17
CA GLU A 39 -27.46 14.14 -4.53
C GLU A 39 -26.31 14.11 -3.51
N ALA A 40 -25.73 12.93 -3.26
CA ALA A 40 -24.61 12.76 -2.34
C ALA A 40 -23.46 13.70 -2.73
N PRO A 41 -22.82 14.38 -1.76
CA PRO A 41 -21.80 15.41 -2.02
C PRO A 41 -20.43 14.82 -2.39
N LEU A 42 -20.41 13.78 -3.23
CA LEU A 42 -19.20 13.11 -3.71
C LEU A 42 -18.64 13.84 -4.94
N PHE A 43 -17.33 14.00 -5.01
CA PHE A 43 -16.73 14.72 -6.13
C PHE A 43 -16.89 13.93 -7.44
N ARG A 44 -17.11 14.66 -8.54
CA ARG A 44 -17.20 14.08 -9.88
C ARG A 44 -15.84 13.64 -10.39
N THR A 45 -15.79 12.46 -11.01
CA THR A 45 -14.54 11.78 -11.34
C THR A 45 -14.07 12.06 -12.78
N PRO A 46 -12.92 12.70 -12.99
CA PRO A 46 -12.34 12.91 -14.32
C PRO A 46 -11.86 11.59 -14.95
N ASP A 47 -11.87 11.52 -16.29
CA ASP A 47 -11.55 10.27 -17.00
C ASP A 47 -10.14 9.74 -16.75
N TYR A 48 -9.15 10.61 -16.52
CA TYR A 48 -7.78 10.18 -16.25
C TYR A 48 -7.64 9.40 -14.93
N MET A 49 -8.63 9.47 -14.04
CA MET A 49 -8.62 8.74 -12.78
C MET A 49 -8.94 7.26 -12.94
N TYR A 50 -9.50 6.81 -14.07
CA TYR A 50 -9.69 5.38 -14.36
C TYR A 50 -8.38 4.71 -14.75
N ASN A 51 -7.38 4.91 -13.90
CA ASN A 51 -6.04 4.34 -13.92
C ASN A 51 -5.67 3.99 -12.47
N VAL A 52 -5.18 2.77 -12.24
CA VAL A 52 -4.87 2.24 -10.91
C VAL A 52 -3.95 3.15 -10.09
N SER A 53 -3.05 3.90 -10.72
CA SER A 53 -2.14 4.85 -10.03
C SER A 53 -2.82 6.02 -9.33
N TYR A 54 -4.09 6.31 -9.66
CA TYR A 54 -4.92 7.30 -8.97
C TYR A 54 -5.75 6.68 -7.83
N TRP A 55 -5.81 5.35 -7.78
CA TRP A 55 -6.63 4.59 -6.82
C TRP A 55 -5.82 3.91 -5.72
N LEU A 56 -4.52 4.16 -5.63
CA LEU A 56 -3.66 3.60 -4.58
C LEU A 56 -4.26 3.79 -3.17
N GLY A 57 -4.87 4.94 -2.88
CA GLY A 57 -5.55 5.17 -1.59
C GLY A 57 -6.82 4.32 -1.42
N GLY A 58 -7.55 4.07 -2.50
CA GLY A 58 -8.69 3.14 -2.51
C GLY A 58 -8.25 1.68 -2.33
N LEU A 59 -7.09 1.28 -2.87
CA LEU A 59 -6.52 -0.05 -2.64
C LEU A 59 -6.07 -0.23 -1.18
N VAL A 60 -5.48 0.81 -0.57
CA VAL A 60 -5.18 0.84 0.88
C VAL A 60 -6.47 0.67 1.67
N ALA A 61 -7.52 1.44 1.36
CA ALA A 61 -8.81 1.35 2.03
C ALA A 61 -9.47 -0.03 1.88
N ALA A 62 -9.38 -0.64 0.69
CA ALA A 62 -9.86 -2.00 0.44
C ALA A 62 -9.11 -3.03 1.29
N SER A 63 -7.78 -2.88 1.41
CA SER A 63 -6.95 -3.75 2.27
C SER A 63 -7.31 -3.58 3.74
N PHE A 64 -7.47 -2.33 4.21
CA PHE A 64 -7.91 -2.02 5.57
C PHE A 64 -9.28 -2.64 5.88
N ALA A 65 -10.26 -2.50 4.98
CA ALA A 65 -11.58 -3.10 5.14
C ALA A 65 -11.49 -4.63 5.25
N TYR A 66 -10.66 -5.27 4.43
CA TYR A 66 -10.42 -6.71 4.49
C TYR A 66 -9.83 -7.13 5.83
N THR A 67 -8.79 -6.43 6.31
CA THR A 67 -8.15 -6.72 7.60
C THR A 67 -9.09 -6.47 8.77
N VAL A 68 -9.97 -5.47 8.72
CA VAL A 68 -10.99 -5.25 9.76
C VAL A 68 -11.96 -6.42 9.81
N ILE A 69 -12.49 -6.85 8.65
CA ILE A 69 -13.45 -7.97 8.60
C ILE A 69 -12.81 -9.25 9.15
N THR A 70 -11.64 -9.63 8.64
CA THR A 70 -10.92 -10.83 9.09
C THR A 70 -10.46 -10.71 10.54
N GLY A 71 -10.03 -9.53 10.98
CA GLY A 71 -9.61 -9.26 12.36
C GLY A 71 -10.75 -9.39 13.36
N LEU A 72 -11.96 -8.92 13.02
CA LEU A 72 -13.15 -9.12 13.83
C LEU A 72 -13.53 -10.59 13.97
N ILE A 73 -13.33 -11.39 12.91
CA ILE A 73 -13.54 -12.84 12.99
C ILE A 73 -12.48 -13.50 13.88
N LEU A 74 -11.21 -13.15 13.71
CA LEU A 74 -10.11 -13.67 14.53
C LEU A 74 -10.25 -13.28 16.01
N LEU A 75 -10.79 -12.10 16.29
CA LEU A 75 -11.08 -11.65 17.66
C LEU A 75 -12.02 -12.61 18.40
N LEU A 76 -12.99 -13.21 17.70
CA LEU A 76 -13.91 -14.20 18.28
C LEU A 76 -13.22 -15.53 18.59
N LEU A 77 -12.09 -15.80 17.95
CA LEU A 77 -11.36 -17.07 18.01
C LEU A 77 -10.10 -16.99 18.88
N TYR A 78 -9.64 -15.80 19.26
CA TYR A 78 -8.37 -15.61 19.94
C TYR A 78 -8.49 -15.85 21.46
N GLU A 79 -7.50 -16.54 22.03
CA GLU A 79 -7.40 -16.86 23.46
C GLU A 79 -6.07 -16.30 24.02
N PRO A 80 -6.09 -15.13 24.68
CA PRO A 80 -4.88 -14.43 25.14
C PRO A 80 -3.99 -15.25 26.07
N ALA A 81 -4.57 -16.05 26.98
CA ALA A 81 -3.82 -16.86 27.94
C ALA A 81 -2.97 -17.97 27.28
N ASN A 82 -3.30 -18.37 26.06
CA ASN A 82 -2.66 -19.44 25.29
C ASN A 82 -2.40 -19.01 23.83
N ALA A 83 -2.01 -17.75 23.61
CA ALA A 83 -1.92 -17.09 22.30
C ALA A 83 -1.30 -17.92 21.17
N TYR A 84 -0.12 -18.51 21.39
CA TYR A 84 0.56 -19.31 20.37
C TYR A 84 -0.18 -20.61 20.05
N ALA A 85 -0.64 -21.34 21.08
CA ALA A 85 -1.39 -22.57 20.90
C ALA A 85 -2.72 -22.30 20.18
N GLN A 86 -3.39 -21.18 20.51
CA GLN A 86 -4.62 -20.78 19.83
C GLN A 86 -4.37 -20.39 18.37
N THR A 87 -3.26 -19.71 18.07
CA THR A 87 -2.87 -19.43 16.68
C THR A 87 -2.67 -20.73 15.88
N GLN A 88 -2.00 -21.73 16.48
CA GLN A 88 -1.86 -23.05 15.86
C GLN A 88 -3.20 -23.77 15.70
N ALA A 89 -4.12 -23.65 16.67
CA ALA A 89 -5.46 -24.23 16.56
C ALA A 89 -6.29 -23.57 15.44
N ILE A 90 -6.18 -22.24 15.26
CA ILE A 90 -6.80 -21.53 14.14
C ILE A 90 -6.31 -22.08 12.79
N ILE A 91 -5.01 -22.27 12.63
CA ILE A 91 -4.43 -22.79 11.39
C ILE A 91 -4.87 -24.24 11.13
N ASN A 92 -4.83 -25.08 12.16
CA ASN A 92 -4.89 -26.53 11.97
C ASN A 92 -6.28 -27.15 12.20
N SER A 93 -7.15 -26.49 12.97
CA SER A 93 -8.36 -27.13 13.50
C SER A 93 -9.65 -26.35 13.20
N ILE A 94 -9.58 -25.04 12.96
CA ILE A 94 -10.76 -24.22 12.66
C ILE A 94 -11.06 -24.24 11.15
N PRO A 95 -12.32 -24.47 10.74
CA PRO A 95 -12.70 -24.37 9.33
C PRO A 95 -12.35 -23.01 8.73
N TYR A 96 -11.55 -23.03 7.66
CA TYR A 96 -10.98 -21.89 6.95
C TYR A 96 -10.12 -20.96 7.82
N GLY A 97 -9.72 -21.40 9.02
CA GLY A 97 -8.95 -20.59 9.95
C GLY A 97 -7.57 -20.24 9.39
N ALA A 98 -6.90 -21.15 8.68
CA ALA A 98 -5.66 -20.88 7.96
C ALA A 98 -5.84 -19.76 6.91
N VAL A 99 -6.88 -19.86 6.07
CA VAL A 99 -7.20 -18.84 5.04
C VAL A 99 -7.41 -17.48 5.69
N ILE A 100 -8.24 -17.40 6.74
CA ILE A 100 -8.56 -16.15 7.42
C ILE A 100 -7.32 -15.55 8.07
N LEU A 101 -6.52 -16.35 8.79
CA LEU A 101 -5.32 -15.86 9.48
C LEU A 101 -4.24 -15.39 8.50
N PHE A 102 -3.93 -16.20 7.48
CA PHE A 102 -2.87 -15.86 6.52
C PHE A 102 -3.27 -14.65 5.66
N SER A 103 -4.53 -14.57 5.23
CA SER A 103 -5.04 -13.42 4.49
C SER A 103 -5.15 -12.16 5.35
N HIS A 104 -5.41 -12.26 6.67
CA HIS A 104 -5.32 -11.11 7.58
C HIS A 104 -3.88 -10.56 7.64
N LEU A 105 -2.89 -11.46 7.85
CA LEU A 105 -1.47 -11.10 7.88
C LEU A 105 -1.02 -10.44 6.56
N TYR A 106 -1.35 -11.07 5.43
CA TYR A 106 -0.95 -10.56 4.12
C TYR A 106 -1.76 -9.35 3.67
N GLY A 107 -3.00 -9.22 4.13
CA GLY A 107 -3.81 -8.01 3.98
C GLY A 107 -3.11 -6.81 4.63
N ALA A 108 -2.56 -7.00 5.84
CA ALA A 108 -1.75 -5.97 6.50
C ALA A 108 -0.45 -5.68 5.74
N TYR A 109 0.26 -6.71 5.24
CA TYR A 109 1.48 -6.49 4.44
C TYR A 109 1.21 -5.71 3.15
N ILE A 110 0.17 -6.09 2.41
CA ILE A 110 -0.26 -5.39 1.19
C ILE A 110 -0.67 -3.96 1.54
N MET A 111 -1.40 -3.74 2.64
CA MET A 111 -1.77 -2.41 3.12
C MET A 111 -0.52 -1.54 3.35
N ILE A 112 0.49 -2.04 4.06
CA ILE A 112 1.74 -1.30 4.33
C ILE A 112 2.45 -0.93 3.03
N VAL A 113 2.63 -1.89 2.11
CA VAL A 113 3.27 -1.65 0.80
C VAL A 113 2.50 -0.58 0.02
N LEU A 114 1.17 -0.69 -0.03
CA LEU A 114 0.32 0.25 -0.75
C LEU A 114 0.35 1.65 -0.12
N VAL A 115 0.41 1.77 1.21
CA VAL A 115 0.54 3.07 1.90
C VAL A 115 1.85 3.74 1.51
N TYR A 116 2.98 3.01 1.50
CA TYR A 116 4.26 3.57 1.04
C TYR A 116 4.18 4.04 -0.41
N ILE A 117 3.67 3.20 -1.33
CA ILE A 117 3.53 3.56 -2.75
C ILE A 117 2.59 4.77 -2.92
N HIS A 118 1.47 4.81 -2.18
CA HIS A 118 0.51 5.91 -2.18
C HIS A 118 1.17 7.23 -1.75
N MET A 119 1.91 7.20 -0.65
CA MET A 119 2.64 8.34 -0.09
C MET A 119 3.69 8.88 -1.09
N PHE A 120 4.58 8.01 -1.58
CA PHE A 120 5.64 8.42 -2.51
C PHE A 120 5.07 8.94 -3.83
N ARG A 121 4.05 8.28 -4.38
CA ARG A 121 3.35 8.77 -5.59
C ARG A 121 2.80 10.18 -5.37
N ASN A 122 2.14 10.42 -4.23
CA ASN A 122 1.54 11.72 -3.93
C ASN A 122 2.60 12.80 -3.73
N PHE A 123 3.73 12.46 -3.09
CA PHE A 123 4.88 13.34 -3.01
C PHE A 123 5.40 13.75 -4.40
N PHE A 124 5.70 12.77 -5.26
CA PHE A 124 6.26 13.05 -6.59
C PHE A 124 5.26 13.77 -7.52
N LYS A 125 3.96 13.53 -7.34
CA LYS A 125 2.90 14.27 -8.02
C LYS A 125 2.75 15.71 -7.51
N GLY A 126 3.23 16.02 -6.30
CA GLY A 126 3.02 17.31 -5.63
C GLY A 126 1.61 17.45 -5.04
N ALA A 127 0.94 16.32 -4.78
CA ALA A 127 -0.44 16.27 -4.33
C ALA A 127 -0.66 16.85 -2.93
N TYR A 128 0.41 16.94 -2.12
CA TYR A 128 0.39 17.52 -0.77
C TYR A 128 0.33 19.05 -0.72
N LYS A 129 0.54 19.72 -1.86
CA LYS A 129 0.54 21.18 -1.95
C LYS A 129 -0.87 21.75 -1.78
N LYS A 130 -0.96 23.06 -1.54
CA LYS A 130 -2.22 23.80 -1.37
C LYS A 130 -3.30 23.39 -2.37
N PRO A 131 -4.53 23.07 -1.92
CA PRO A 131 -5.06 23.17 -0.54
C PRO A 131 -5.05 21.84 0.27
N ARG A 132 -4.17 20.89 -0.06
CA ARG A 132 -4.19 19.51 0.48
C ARG A 132 -3.15 19.24 1.57
N GLU A 133 -2.64 20.28 2.23
CA GLU A 133 -1.63 20.17 3.28
C GLU A 133 -2.14 19.30 4.44
N LEU A 134 -3.37 19.54 4.90
CA LEU A 134 -3.98 18.76 5.98
C LEU A 134 -4.26 17.31 5.56
N GLN A 135 -4.59 17.07 4.30
CA GLN A 135 -4.75 15.72 3.76
C GLN A 135 -3.42 14.96 3.79
N TRP A 136 -2.29 15.63 3.51
CA TRP A 136 -0.97 15.03 3.67
C TRP A 136 -0.64 14.71 5.13
N VAL A 137 -0.86 15.64 6.06
CA VAL A 137 -0.62 15.44 7.50
C VAL A 137 -1.40 14.23 8.03
N THR A 138 -2.69 14.16 7.71
CA THR A 138 -3.53 13.02 8.08
C THR A 138 -3.06 11.71 7.44
N GLY A 139 -2.54 11.74 6.20
CA GLY A 139 -1.92 10.59 5.55
C GLY A 139 -0.65 10.09 6.25
N VAL A 140 0.22 10.99 6.73
CA VAL A 140 1.42 10.62 7.51
C VAL A 140 1.02 10.01 8.86
N LEU A 141 0.00 10.56 9.52
CA LEU A 141 -0.55 9.98 10.76
C LEU A 141 -1.14 8.58 10.51
N LEU A 142 -1.87 8.38 9.42
CA LEU A 142 -2.38 7.06 9.02
C LEU A 142 -1.25 6.05 8.77
N LEU A 143 -0.14 6.46 8.15
CA LEU A 143 1.05 5.62 8.00
C LEU A 143 1.60 5.18 9.37
N ALA A 144 1.78 6.11 10.30
CA ALA A 144 2.28 5.80 11.64
C ALA A 144 1.35 4.85 12.41
N LEU A 145 0.04 5.10 12.37
CA LEU A 145 -0.97 4.23 12.97
C LEU A 145 -0.98 2.84 12.34
N THR A 146 -0.84 2.75 11.01
CA THR A 146 -0.78 1.46 10.29
C THR A 146 0.41 0.63 10.76
N LEU A 147 1.60 1.22 10.81
CA LEU A 147 2.81 0.53 11.30
C LEU A 147 2.66 0.11 12.77
N GLY A 148 2.05 0.95 13.62
CA GLY A 148 1.77 0.63 15.02
C GLY A 148 0.75 -0.52 15.16
N ALA A 149 -0.37 -0.47 14.43
CA ALA A 149 -1.36 -1.54 14.43
C ALA A 149 -0.75 -2.87 13.98
N SER A 150 0.10 -2.86 12.95
CA SER A 150 0.82 -4.04 12.47
C SER A 150 1.84 -4.57 13.47
N PHE A 151 2.53 -3.70 14.22
CA PHE A 151 3.42 -4.11 15.31
C PHE A 151 2.66 -4.89 16.40
N PHE A 152 1.58 -4.32 16.94
CA PHE A 152 0.81 -4.97 17.99
C PHE A 152 0.13 -6.24 17.47
N GLY A 153 -0.43 -6.20 16.25
CA GLY A 153 -1.10 -7.35 15.64
C GLY A 153 -0.16 -8.53 15.40
N TYR A 154 1.06 -8.27 14.92
CA TYR A 154 2.06 -9.32 14.73
C TYR A 154 2.51 -9.95 16.06
N SER A 155 2.57 -9.16 17.12
CA SER A 155 2.98 -9.62 18.45
C SER A 155 1.95 -10.54 19.13
N LEU A 156 0.68 -10.52 18.70
CA LEU A 156 -0.39 -11.37 19.24
C LEU A 156 -0.16 -12.88 18.99
N VAL A 157 0.68 -13.25 18.04
CA VAL A 157 0.96 -14.65 17.74
C VAL A 157 1.68 -15.35 18.90
N GLY A 158 2.51 -14.61 19.66
CA GLY A 158 3.35 -15.19 20.71
C GLY A 158 4.49 -16.08 20.19
N ASP A 159 4.88 -15.91 18.93
CA ASP A 159 6.08 -16.53 18.39
C ASP A 159 7.35 -15.73 18.76
N VAL A 160 8.51 -16.33 18.54
CA VAL A 160 9.80 -15.73 18.87
C VAL A 160 10.02 -14.38 18.16
N LEU A 161 9.53 -14.21 16.93
CA LEU A 161 9.72 -12.96 16.18
C LEU A 161 8.88 -11.81 16.76
N GLY A 162 7.61 -12.08 17.09
CA GLY A 162 6.72 -11.10 17.71
C GLY A 162 7.20 -10.68 19.10
N ILE A 163 7.57 -11.64 19.94
CA ILE A 163 8.05 -11.34 21.30
C ILE A 163 9.39 -10.60 21.28
N ASN A 164 10.32 -10.97 20.41
CA ASN A 164 11.59 -10.23 20.26
C ASN A 164 11.38 -8.80 19.74
N ALA A 165 10.37 -8.57 18.89
CA ALA A 165 10.04 -7.21 18.47
C ALA A 165 9.54 -6.35 19.65
N VAL A 166 8.76 -6.93 20.56
CA VAL A 166 8.33 -6.27 21.82
C VAL A 166 9.52 -6.00 22.74
N ASP A 167 10.43 -6.94 22.88
CA ASP A 167 11.64 -6.80 23.69
C ASP A 167 12.53 -5.66 23.18
N ILE A 168 12.85 -5.66 21.88
CA ILE A 168 13.65 -4.62 21.23
C ILE A 168 12.96 -3.26 21.37
N GLY A 169 11.64 -3.18 21.14
CA GLY A 169 10.88 -1.94 21.29
C GLY A 169 10.90 -1.39 22.72
N SER A 170 10.76 -2.27 23.71
CA SER A 170 10.79 -1.93 25.14
C SER A 170 12.18 -1.44 25.55
N SER A 171 13.22 -2.15 25.13
CA SER A 171 14.62 -1.82 25.40
C SER A 171 15.03 -0.50 24.74
N LEU A 172 14.59 -0.23 23.51
CA LEU A 172 14.81 1.05 22.85
C LEU A 172 14.16 2.21 23.61
N LEU A 173 12.90 2.03 24.05
CA LEU A 173 12.18 3.09 24.77
C LEU A 173 12.80 3.35 26.14
N ILE A 174 13.10 2.32 26.93
CA ILE A 174 13.75 2.46 28.24
C ILE A 174 15.14 3.08 28.08
N GLY A 175 15.91 2.61 27.09
CA GLY A 175 17.26 3.07 26.80
C GLY A 175 17.35 4.53 26.35
N THR A 176 16.23 5.19 26.02
CA THR A 176 16.23 6.64 25.77
C THR A 176 16.55 7.45 27.02
N GLY A 177 16.29 6.91 28.22
CA GLY A 177 16.52 7.57 29.49
C GLY A 177 15.59 8.74 29.80
N PHE A 178 14.51 8.98 29.03
CA PHE A 178 13.58 10.07 29.37
C PHE A 178 12.76 9.72 30.64
N PRO A 179 12.44 10.70 31.50
CA PRO A 179 11.64 10.45 32.71
C PRO A 179 10.28 9.83 32.39
N GLY A 180 10.02 8.63 32.91
CA GLY A 180 8.78 7.89 32.69
C GLY A 180 8.82 6.85 31.56
N ALA A 181 9.96 6.63 30.91
CA ALA A 181 10.08 5.62 29.84
C ALA A 181 9.63 4.21 30.29
N THR A 182 10.04 3.76 31.48
CA THR A 182 9.61 2.48 32.06
C THR A 182 8.12 2.44 32.35
N THR A 183 7.54 3.55 32.82
CA THR A 183 6.09 3.70 32.99
C THR A 183 5.39 3.53 31.65
N VAL A 184 5.84 4.20 30.59
CA VAL A 184 5.24 4.07 29.26
C VAL A 184 5.32 2.63 28.75
N VAL A 185 6.46 1.95 28.89
CA VAL A 185 6.59 0.52 28.55
C VAL A 185 5.58 -0.33 29.32
N GLY A 186 5.43 -0.11 30.63
CA GLY A 186 4.42 -0.82 31.44
C GLY A 186 2.97 -0.54 31.02
N TRP A 187 2.67 0.63 30.45
CA TRP A 187 1.34 0.91 29.87
C TRP A 187 1.12 0.20 28.54
N LEU A 188 2.18 0.08 27.72
CA LEU A 188 2.12 -0.58 26.42
C LEU A 188 2.05 -2.11 26.55
N PHE A 189 2.89 -2.70 27.40
CA PHE A 189 3.13 -4.15 27.44
C PHE A 189 2.83 -4.79 28.81
N GLY A 190 2.41 -4.01 29.81
CA GLY A 190 2.03 -4.53 31.12
C GLY A 190 3.19 -5.21 31.85
N PRO A 191 3.06 -6.49 32.22
CA PRO A 191 4.09 -7.22 32.97
C PRO A 191 5.37 -7.48 32.18
N GLY A 192 5.40 -7.18 30.87
CA GLY A 192 6.56 -7.41 30.01
C GLY A 192 6.63 -8.81 29.42
N ILE A 193 7.68 -9.10 28.66
CA ILE A 193 7.81 -10.33 27.87
C ILE A 193 7.94 -11.59 28.74
N ASP A 194 8.48 -11.49 29.96
CA ASP A 194 8.61 -12.59 30.93
C ASP A 194 7.24 -13.21 31.27
N ALA A 195 6.16 -12.45 31.10
CA ALA A 195 4.81 -12.93 31.28
C ALA A 195 4.46 -14.08 30.33
N VAL A 196 5.04 -14.12 29.11
CA VAL A 196 4.72 -15.10 28.07
C VAL A 196 5.10 -16.52 28.48
N GLU A 197 6.19 -16.69 29.22
CA GLU A 197 6.63 -18.00 29.74
C GLU A 197 6.06 -18.34 31.13
N SER A 198 5.26 -17.44 31.71
CA SER A 198 4.65 -17.66 33.02
C SER A 198 3.75 -18.89 33.04
N SER A 199 3.87 -19.69 34.10
CA SER A 199 2.96 -20.82 34.37
C SER A 199 1.55 -20.36 34.77
N ASN A 200 1.39 -19.09 35.17
CA ASN A 200 0.10 -18.52 35.53
C ASN A 200 -0.62 -17.98 34.28
N PRO A 201 -1.76 -18.56 33.87
CA PRO A 201 -2.49 -18.11 32.68
C PRO A 201 -3.02 -16.68 32.80
N ILE A 202 -3.26 -16.18 34.01
CA ILE A 202 -3.72 -14.81 34.24
C ILE A 202 -2.62 -13.80 33.86
N VAL A 203 -1.36 -14.11 34.21
CA VAL A 203 -0.20 -13.26 33.88
C VAL A 203 0.05 -13.24 32.37
N ARG A 204 -0.05 -14.41 31.72
CA ARG A 204 0.02 -14.49 30.24
C ARG A 204 -1.09 -13.67 29.58
N SER A 205 -2.33 -13.83 30.05
CA SER A 205 -3.48 -13.09 29.52
C SER A 205 -3.26 -11.59 29.64
N GLU A 206 -2.80 -11.10 30.80
CA GLU A 206 -2.59 -9.66 31.02
C GLU A 206 -1.67 -9.03 29.96
N PHE A 207 -0.59 -9.71 29.57
CA PHE A 207 0.31 -9.24 28.51
C PHE A 207 -0.40 -9.18 27.15
N PHE A 208 -1.01 -10.28 26.72
CA PHE A 208 -1.65 -10.37 25.40
C PHE A 208 -2.93 -9.54 25.28
N ASP A 209 -3.70 -9.38 26.36
CA ASP A 209 -4.88 -8.52 26.42
C ASP A 209 -4.52 -7.05 26.20
N ARG A 210 -3.39 -6.59 26.76
CA ARG A 210 -2.90 -5.22 26.53
C ARG A 210 -2.48 -5.00 25.07
N ILE A 211 -1.73 -5.94 24.51
CA ILE A 211 -1.34 -5.90 23.09
C ILE A 211 -2.58 -5.90 22.18
N LEU A 212 -3.57 -6.73 22.49
CA LEU A 212 -4.82 -6.81 21.74
C LEU A 212 -5.62 -5.51 21.84
N GLY A 213 -5.71 -4.95 23.05
CA GLY A 213 -6.36 -3.66 23.30
C GLY A 213 -5.72 -2.55 22.47
N TRP A 214 -4.38 -2.44 22.47
CA TRP A 214 -3.67 -1.46 21.65
C TRP A 214 -3.86 -1.68 20.15
N HIS A 215 -3.86 -2.94 19.68
CA HIS A 215 -4.15 -3.25 18.29
C HIS A 215 -5.54 -2.74 17.87
N ILE A 216 -6.58 -3.05 18.65
CA ILE A 216 -7.96 -2.63 18.37
C ILE A 216 -8.10 -1.10 18.43
N ILE A 217 -7.50 -0.44 19.43
CA ILE A 217 -7.51 1.03 19.55
C ILE A 217 -6.89 1.67 18.30
N MET A 218 -5.72 1.19 17.85
CA MET A 218 -5.07 1.72 16.67
C MET A 218 -5.90 1.50 15.40
N VAL A 219 -6.50 0.31 15.23
CA VAL A 219 -7.41 0.03 14.10
C VAL A 219 -8.62 0.97 14.11
N ALA A 220 -9.22 1.23 15.27
CA ALA A 220 -10.33 2.17 15.40
C ALA A 220 -9.91 3.61 15.04
N LEU A 221 -8.71 4.05 15.50
CA LEU A 221 -8.15 5.35 15.15
C LEU A 221 -7.85 5.48 13.65
N ILE A 222 -7.35 4.41 13.00
CA ILE A 222 -7.18 4.37 11.55
C ILE A 222 -8.54 4.58 10.87
N GLY A 223 -9.58 3.87 11.30
CA GLY A 223 -10.93 4.02 10.74
C GLY A 223 -11.47 5.46 10.85
N LEU A 224 -11.37 6.05 12.05
CA LEU A 224 -11.81 7.43 12.31
C LEU A 224 -11.03 8.45 11.46
N LEU A 225 -9.71 8.34 11.47
CA LEU A 225 -8.84 9.25 10.74
C LEU A 225 -8.95 9.06 9.22
N PHE A 226 -9.21 7.84 8.75
CA PHE A 226 -9.47 7.54 7.35
C PHE A 226 -10.74 8.24 6.86
N VAL A 227 -11.83 8.23 7.62
CA VAL A 227 -13.05 8.98 7.26
C VAL A 227 -12.73 10.46 7.08
N PHE A 228 -11.99 11.05 8.03
CA PHE A 228 -11.56 12.45 7.91
C PHE A 228 -10.65 12.70 6.69
N HIS A 229 -9.69 11.81 6.44
CA HIS A 229 -8.79 11.88 5.30
C HIS A 229 -9.54 11.80 3.96
N LEU A 230 -10.53 10.90 3.87
CA LEU A 230 -11.40 10.75 2.70
C LEU A 230 -12.25 12.00 2.49
N MET A 231 -12.86 12.55 3.56
CA MET A 231 -13.63 13.80 3.48
C MET A 231 -12.80 14.98 2.94
N LEU A 232 -11.52 15.10 3.33
CA LEU A 232 -10.63 16.12 2.76
C LEU A 232 -10.39 15.89 1.27
N SER A 233 -10.21 14.62 0.87
CA SER A 233 -10.08 14.26 -0.54
C SER A 233 -11.32 14.61 -1.36
N GLU A 234 -12.51 14.35 -0.80
CA GLU A 234 -13.79 14.69 -1.42
C GLU A 234 -13.96 16.22 -1.55
N ARG A 235 -13.60 16.97 -0.52
CA ARG A 235 -13.69 18.44 -0.50
C ARG A 235 -12.79 19.11 -1.54
N TYR A 236 -11.54 18.67 -1.67
CA TYR A 236 -10.54 19.31 -2.54
C TYR A 236 -10.42 18.65 -3.92
N GLY A 237 -11.07 17.50 -4.12
CA GLY A 237 -10.96 16.68 -5.32
C GLY A 237 -9.54 16.18 -5.59
N MET A 238 -9.41 15.35 -6.62
CA MET A 238 -8.11 14.78 -6.98
C MET A 238 -7.17 15.78 -7.63
N THR A 239 -5.87 15.54 -7.46
CA THR A 239 -4.83 16.38 -8.04
C THR A 239 -4.93 16.38 -9.58
N PRO A 240 -5.05 17.56 -10.22
CA PRO A 240 -5.02 17.71 -11.67
C PRO A 240 -3.74 17.19 -12.31
N SER A 241 -3.78 16.97 -13.62
CA SER A 241 -2.56 16.68 -14.39
C SER A 241 -1.63 17.90 -14.40
N LYS A 242 -0.31 17.67 -14.29
CA LYS A 242 0.72 18.72 -14.37
C LYS A 242 0.69 19.48 -15.70
N LYS A 243 0.15 18.87 -16.76
CA LYS A 243 -0.03 19.51 -18.07
C LYS A 243 -1.15 20.55 -18.06
N GLU A 244 -2.18 20.33 -17.25
CA GLU A 244 -3.37 21.17 -17.19
C GLU A 244 -3.21 22.29 -16.16
N LYS A 245 -2.80 21.94 -14.93
CA LYS A 245 -2.57 22.91 -13.86
C LYS A 245 -1.15 22.76 -13.29
N PRO A 246 -0.13 23.39 -13.92
CA PRO A 246 1.26 23.27 -13.48
C PRO A 246 1.61 24.11 -12.24
N TYR A 247 0.79 25.08 -11.86
CA TYR A 247 1.03 26.03 -10.76
C TYR A 247 0.11 25.78 -9.56
N VAL A 248 0.57 26.19 -8.38
CA VAL A 248 -0.18 26.12 -7.10
C VAL A 248 -1.07 27.36 -6.95
N PRO A 249 -2.34 27.24 -6.51
CA PRO A 249 -3.01 26.03 -6.04
C PRO A 249 -3.54 25.16 -7.20
N ALA A 250 -3.20 23.87 -7.17
CA ALA A 250 -3.56 22.91 -8.23
C ALA A 250 -4.80 22.10 -7.82
N TYR A 251 -5.98 22.70 -7.96
CA TYR A 251 -7.28 22.04 -7.74
C TYR A 251 -8.30 22.48 -8.79
N TYR A 252 -9.39 21.72 -8.92
CA TYR A 252 -10.51 22.06 -9.80
C TYR A 252 -11.54 22.90 -9.04
N THR A 253 -12.01 23.99 -9.65
CA THR A 253 -13.14 24.76 -9.11
C THR A 253 -14.44 23.95 -9.19
N LYS A 254 -15.48 24.38 -8.47
CA LYS A 254 -16.78 23.68 -8.50
C LYS A 254 -17.34 23.62 -9.92
N GLU A 255 -17.15 24.67 -10.72
CA GLU A 255 -17.62 24.77 -12.10
C GLU A 255 -16.83 23.82 -13.01
N GLU A 256 -15.52 23.71 -12.83
CA GLU A 256 -14.70 22.75 -13.58
C GLU A 256 -15.07 21.30 -13.22
N GLN A 257 -15.36 21.02 -11.96
CA GLN A 257 -15.81 19.69 -11.52
C GLN A 257 -17.13 19.26 -12.16
N GLN A 258 -18.00 20.20 -12.54
CA GLN A 258 -19.26 19.86 -13.22
C GLN A 258 -19.03 19.15 -14.57
N ARG A 259 -17.86 19.34 -15.19
CA ARG A 259 -17.49 18.73 -16.48
C ARG A 259 -17.14 17.24 -16.37
N PHE A 260 -16.90 16.76 -15.15
CA PHE A 260 -16.48 15.38 -14.91
C PHE A 260 -17.68 14.44 -14.74
N ASN A 261 -17.39 13.14 -14.73
CA ASN A 261 -18.43 12.14 -14.67
C ASN A 261 -19.05 12.07 -13.27
N PRO A 262 -20.37 11.80 -13.15
CA PRO A 262 -21.00 11.58 -11.87
C PRO A 262 -20.35 10.39 -11.15
N TRP A 263 -20.30 10.47 -9.82
CA TRP A 263 -19.75 9.40 -8.99
C TRP A 263 -20.62 8.14 -9.10
N TRP A 264 -21.93 8.26 -8.91
CA TRP A 264 -22.88 7.17 -9.10
C TRP A 264 -23.39 7.13 -10.54
N PRO A 265 -23.57 5.94 -11.14
CA PRO A 265 -23.05 4.63 -10.74
C PRO A 265 -21.62 4.37 -11.22
N ARG A 266 -21.11 5.18 -12.16
CA ARG A 266 -19.88 4.90 -12.92
C ARG A 266 -18.67 4.67 -12.03
N ASN A 267 -18.39 5.59 -11.11
CA ASN A 267 -17.24 5.51 -10.23
C ASN A 267 -17.37 4.38 -9.20
N PHE A 268 -18.58 4.16 -8.68
CA PHE A 268 -18.86 3.07 -7.77
C PHE A 268 -18.53 1.70 -8.38
N VAL A 269 -18.98 1.44 -9.62
CA VAL A 269 -18.71 0.19 -10.33
C VAL A 269 -17.19 -0.02 -10.51
N TYR A 270 -16.47 1.02 -10.89
CA TYR A 270 -15.01 0.94 -11.01
C TYR A 270 -14.33 0.69 -9.66
N MET A 271 -14.75 1.37 -8.60
CA MET A 271 -14.23 1.15 -7.25
C MET A 271 -14.48 -0.29 -6.78
N LEU A 272 -15.70 -0.82 -6.99
CA LEU A 272 -16.05 -2.20 -6.66
C LEU A 272 -15.14 -3.20 -7.38
N SER A 273 -14.82 -2.95 -8.66
CA SER A 273 -13.88 -3.79 -9.42
C SER A 273 -12.51 -3.87 -8.73
N LEU A 274 -11.98 -2.73 -8.27
CA LEU A 274 -10.69 -2.67 -7.59
C LEU A 274 -10.71 -3.31 -6.21
N VAL A 275 -11.81 -3.17 -5.46
CA VAL A 275 -11.97 -3.82 -4.15
C VAL A 275 -11.90 -5.33 -4.30
N LEU A 276 -12.70 -5.91 -5.20
CA LEU A 276 -12.72 -7.36 -5.40
C LEU A 276 -11.39 -7.90 -5.94
N MET A 277 -10.74 -7.18 -6.85
CA MET A 277 -9.40 -7.56 -7.31
C MET A 277 -8.37 -7.51 -6.17
N THR A 278 -8.42 -6.50 -5.31
CA THR A 278 -7.51 -6.37 -4.16
C THR A 278 -7.72 -7.52 -3.17
N TRP A 279 -8.98 -7.82 -2.82
CA TRP A 279 -9.31 -8.93 -1.93
C TRP A 279 -8.94 -10.28 -2.54
N GLY A 280 -9.09 -10.43 -3.86
CA GLY A 280 -8.61 -11.59 -4.59
C GLY A 280 -7.11 -11.80 -4.43
N VAL A 281 -6.30 -10.75 -4.57
CA VAL A 281 -4.85 -10.82 -4.36
C VAL A 281 -4.49 -11.13 -2.90
N ILE A 282 -5.19 -10.52 -1.93
CA ILE A 282 -4.97 -10.76 -0.50
C ILE A 282 -5.22 -12.23 -0.11
N LEU A 283 -6.15 -12.92 -0.78
CA LEU A 283 -6.37 -14.36 -0.59
C LEU A 283 -5.34 -15.21 -1.34
N ILE A 284 -5.17 -14.96 -2.65
CA ILE A 284 -4.30 -15.79 -3.50
C ILE A 284 -2.86 -15.85 -2.98
N VAL A 285 -2.26 -14.70 -2.65
CA VAL A 285 -0.83 -14.62 -2.33
C VAL A 285 -0.44 -15.49 -1.12
N PRO A 286 -1.02 -15.30 0.08
CA PRO A 286 -0.68 -16.12 1.25
C PRO A 286 -1.00 -17.59 1.05
N ASP A 287 -2.14 -17.92 0.44
CA ASP A 287 -2.57 -19.31 0.29
C ASP A 287 -1.67 -20.07 -0.70
N VAL A 288 -1.22 -19.41 -1.78
CA VAL A 288 -0.20 -19.97 -2.67
C VAL A 288 1.12 -20.16 -1.93
N LEU A 289 1.58 -19.16 -1.17
CA LEU A 289 2.82 -19.25 -0.40
C LEU A 289 2.77 -20.36 0.66
N ALA A 290 1.62 -20.56 1.32
CA ALA A 290 1.43 -21.63 2.28
C ALA A 290 1.60 -23.01 1.64
N ASN A 291 1.09 -23.21 0.41
CA ASN A 291 1.24 -24.47 -0.32
C ASN A 291 2.62 -24.64 -0.96
N LEU A 292 3.32 -23.55 -1.30
CA LEU A 292 4.70 -23.61 -1.80
C LEU A 292 5.71 -23.94 -0.69
N ASN A 293 5.42 -23.54 0.55
CA ASN A 293 6.30 -23.79 1.69
C ASN A 293 6.38 -25.29 2.01
N GLY A 294 7.55 -25.89 1.77
CA GLY A 294 7.80 -27.33 1.94
C GLY A 294 7.51 -28.16 0.70
N ALA A 295 7.01 -27.57 -0.40
CA ALA A 295 6.74 -28.29 -1.64
C ALA A 295 8.03 -28.72 -2.35
N VAL A 296 8.00 -29.90 -2.98
CA VAL A 296 9.10 -30.39 -3.82
C VAL A 296 8.78 -30.09 -5.28
N ILE A 297 9.50 -29.13 -5.86
CA ILE A 297 9.34 -28.72 -7.26
C ILE A 297 10.65 -29.04 -8.00
N PHE A 298 10.57 -29.83 -9.07
CA PHE A 298 11.74 -30.32 -9.83
C PHE A 298 12.83 -30.96 -8.95
N GLY A 299 12.42 -31.69 -7.91
CA GLY A 299 13.35 -32.34 -6.96
C GLY A 299 13.94 -31.41 -5.89
N THR A 300 13.63 -30.11 -5.90
CA THR A 300 14.09 -29.16 -4.89
C THR A 300 12.97 -28.87 -3.89
N LYS A 301 13.25 -29.03 -2.59
CA LYS A 301 12.33 -28.62 -1.52
C LYS A 301 12.37 -27.10 -1.35
N ILE A 302 11.25 -26.44 -1.57
CA ILE A 302 11.11 -25.01 -1.35
C ILE A 302 10.92 -24.77 0.15
N GLN A 303 11.72 -23.87 0.73
CA GLN A 303 11.53 -23.39 2.09
C GLN A 303 11.44 -21.87 2.05
N LEU A 304 10.32 -21.31 2.49
CA LEU A 304 10.15 -19.86 2.48
C LEU A 304 10.94 -19.23 3.62
N PRO A 305 11.65 -18.10 3.37
CA PRO A 305 12.21 -17.27 4.42
C PRO A 305 11.15 -16.81 5.41
N LEU A 306 11.46 -16.76 6.71
CA LEU A 306 10.49 -16.38 7.75
C LEU A 306 9.86 -14.99 7.50
N VAL A 307 10.60 -14.06 6.89
CA VAL A 307 10.12 -12.70 6.55
C VAL A 307 8.89 -12.68 5.64
N ILE A 308 8.70 -13.73 4.83
CA ILE A 308 7.58 -13.90 3.90
C ILE A 308 6.87 -15.23 4.14
N ASN A 309 7.08 -15.87 5.28
CA ASN A 309 6.41 -17.13 5.56
C ASN A 309 5.03 -16.82 6.17
N PRO A 310 3.91 -17.33 5.62
CA PRO A 310 2.60 -17.16 6.25
C PRO A 310 2.48 -17.93 7.57
N PHE A 311 3.30 -18.95 7.79
CA PHE A 311 3.32 -19.70 9.03
C PHE A 311 4.03 -18.91 10.15
N PRO A 312 3.54 -19.01 11.40
CA PRO A 312 4.22 -18.40 12.54
C PRO A 312 5.59 -19.04 12.75
N ALA A 313 6.53 -18.26 13.30
CA ALA A 313 7.81 -18.80 13.75
C ALA A 313 7.61 -19.69 14.99
N PRO A 314 8.63 -20.42 15.47
CA PRO A 314 8.49 -21.19 16.70
C PRO A 314 8.05 -20.34 17.90
N GLN A 315 7.31 -20.97 18.83
CA GLN A 315 6.87 -20.32 20.07
C GLN A 315 8.05 -19.71 20.82
N ALA A 316 7.89 -18.48 21.32
CA ALA A 316 8.89 -17.83 22.15
C ALA A 316 9.27 -18.69 23.39
N PHE A 317 10.50 -18.54 23.88
CA PHE A 317 11.03 -19.25 25.06
C PHE A 317 11.07 -20.79 24.95
N THR A 318 11.06 -21.34 23.74
CA THR A 318 11.24 -22.79 23.49
C THR A 318 12.62 -23.11 22.92
N THR A 319 13.05 -24.36 22.98
CA THR A 319 14.32 -24.80 22.36
C THR A 319 14.39 -24.50 20.86
N ALA A 320 13.25 -24.57 20.16
CA ALA A 320 13.17 -24.23 18.74
C ALA A 320 13.38 -22.73 18.48
N ALA A 321 12.99 -21.86 19.41
CA ALA A 321 13.21 -20.42 19.31
C ALA A 321 14.70 -20.04 19.41
N ILE A 322 15.51 -20.79 20.16
CA ILE A 322 16.95 -20.53 20.33
C ILE A 322 17.70 -20.54 18.98
N HIS A 323 17.24 -21.38 18.04
CA HIS A 323 17.85 -21.49 16.71
C HIS A 323 17.23 -20.55 15.67
N THR A 324 16.31 -19.68 16.07
CA THR A 324 15.67 -18.71 15.19
C THR A 324 16.35 -17.35 15.36
N GLN A 325 16.84 -16.81 14.25
CA GLN A 325 17.47 -15.48 14.20
C GLN A 325 16.46 -14.39 14.64
N PRO A 326 16.80 -13.55 15.64
CA PRO A 326 15.88 -12.54 16.17
C PRO A 326 15.92 -11.27 15.31
N TYR A 327 14.95 -11.12 14.41
CA TYR A 327 14.72 -9.86 13.69
C TYR A 327 13.23 -9.53 13.65
N PRO A 328 12.85 -8.24 13.54
CA PRO A 328 11.44 -7.85 13.49
C PRO A 328 10.83 -8.11 12.09
N PRO A 329 9.51 -7.95 11.94
CA PRO A 329 8.84 -8.03 10.65
C PRO A 329 9.51 -7.17 9.57
N TRP A 330 9.35 -7.56 8.31
CA TRP A 330 10.06 -6.95 7.17
C TRP A 330 9.92 -5.42 7.10
N PHE A 331 8.75 -4.89 7.51
CA PHE A 331 8.45 -3.46 7.51
C PHE A 331 9.14 -2.67 8.63
N PHE A 332 9.90 -3.33 9.51
CA PHE A 332 10.78 -2.70 10.50
C PHE A 332 12.25 -3.06 10.34
N LEU A 333 12.63 -3.87 9.35
CA LEU A 333 14.03 -4.25 9.13
C LEU A 333 14.92 -3.03 8.87
N PHE A 334 14.41 -1.99 8.20
CA PHE A 334 15.16 -0.75 7.99
C PHE A 334 15.56 -0.08 9.31
N LEU A 335 14.65 -0.11 10.29
CA LEU A 335 14.87 0.47 11.61
C LEU A 335 15.77 -0.44 12.43
N TYR A 336 15.54 -1.75 12.38
CA TYR A 336 16.40 -2.73 13.01
C TYR A 336 17.86 -2.56 12.61
N LYS A 337 18.14 -2.45 11.29
CA LYS A 337 19.52 -2.23 10.85
C LYS A 337 20.08 -0.88 11.26
N PHE A 338 19.23 0.15 11.33
CA PHE A 338 19.65 1.47 11.79
C PHE A 338 20.11 1.44 13.26
N VAL A 339 19.56 0.57 14.11
CA VAL A 339 20.00 0.38 15.51
C VAL A 339 21.44 -0.14 15.58
N ASP A 340 21.85 -0.97 14.62
CA ASP A 340 23.20 -1.57 14.58
C ASP A 340 24.31 -0.57 14.21
N PHE A 341 23.98 0.68 13.90
CA PHE A 341 24.95 1.67 13.42
C PHE A 341 25.95 2.08 14.52
N LEU A 342 27.22 2.15 14.14
CA LEU A 342 28.29 2.72 14.94
C LEU A 342 28.60 4.15 14.50
N LEU A 343 28.82 5.05 15.45
CA LEU A 343 29.35 6.39 15.21
C LEU A 343 30.79 6.31 14.65
N PRO A 344 31.34 7.39 14.07
CA PRO A 344 32.70 7.40 13.53
C PRO A 344 33.81 7.01 14.53
N ASN A 345 33.53 7.17 15.83
CA ASN A 345 34.42 6.77 16.92
C ASN A 345 34.21 5.31 17.38
N GLY A 346 33.39 4.53 16.68
CA GLY A 346 33.10 3.12 16.97
C GLY A 346 32.04 2.89 18.05
N ILE A 347 31.44 3.95 18.61
CA ILE A 347 30.42 3.82 19.67
C ILE A 347 29.05 3.52 19.06
N PRO A 348 28.28 2.53 19.56
CA PRO A 348 26.92 2.28 19.11
C PRO A 348 26.01 3.49 19.25
N LEU A 349 25.00 3.60 18.38
CA LEU A 349 23.96 4.62 18.55
C LEU A 349 23.25 4.46 19.90
N LEU A 350 23.05 5.59 20.59
CA LEU A 350 22.20 5.62 21.77
C LEU A 350 20.75 5.38 21.36
N PRO A 351 19.94 4.65 22.15
CA PRO A 351 18.53 4.46 21.84
C PRO A 351 17.74 5.77 21.67
N SER A 352 18.11 6.82 22.41
CA SER A 352 17.55 8.16 22.24
C SER A 352 17.79 8.75 20.85
N MET A 353 18.95 8.50 20.24
CA MET A 353 19.26 8.93 18.87
C MET A 353 18.40 8.17 17.85
N VAL A 354 18.22 6.87 18.05
CA VAL A 354 17.37 6.04 17.19
C VAL A 354 15.93 6.54 17.19
N VAL A 355 15.35 6.70 18.39
CA VAL A 355 13.98 7.19 18.56
C VAL A 355 13.83 8.61 18.04
N ALA A 356 14.82 9.49 18.27
CA ALA A 356 14.80 10.85 17.75
C ALA A 356 14.77 10.89 16.22
N VAL A 357 15.55 10.07 15.53
CA VAL A 357 15.55 10.03 14.05
C VAL A 357 14.20 9.58 13.51
N LEU A 358 13.54 8.60 14.14
CA LEU A 358 12.19 8.20 13.74
C LEU A 358 11.16 9.31 13.93
N ILE A 359 11.13 9.92 15.11
CA ILE A 359 10.16 10.97 15.44
C ILE A 359 10.40 12.20 14.56
N ILE A 360 11.65 12.66 14.46
CA ILE A 360 12.02 13.80 13.62
C ILE A 360 11.75 13.49 12.14
N GLY A 361 12.03 12.26 11.69
CA GLY A 361 11.72 11.82 10.32
C GLY A 361 10.23 11.93 10.01
N LEU A 362 9.36 11.42 10.89
CA LEU A 362 7.91 11.52 10.74
C LEU A 362 7.41 12.98 10.80
N VAL A 363 7.95 13.80 11.70
CA VAL A 363 7.60 15.22 11.82
C VAL A 363 8.05 15.99 10.58
N VAL A 364 9.27 15.76 10.08
CA VAL A 364 9.75 16.36 8.84
C VAL A 364 8.86 15.96 7.68
N LEU A 365 8.52 14.67 7.54
CA LEU A 365 7.58 14.18 6.53
C LEU A 365 6.23 14.90 6.63
N MET A 366 5.67 15.02 7.82
CA MET A 366 4.41 15.72 8.09
C MET A 366 4.47 17.20 7.66
N LEU A 367 5.61 17.86 7.90
CA LEU A 367 5.79 19.29 7.67
C LEU A 367 6.31 19.66 6.27
N ILE A 368 6.58 18.68 5.39
CA ILE A 368 6.99 18.92 4.00
C ILE A 368 6.16 19.98 3.28
N PRO A 369 4.81 19.99 3.36
CA PRO A 369 4.01 20.99 2.66
C PRO A 369 4.32 22.43 3.07
N PHE A 370 4.86 22.65 4.27
CA PHE A 370 5.16 23.97 4.82
C PHE A 370 6.61 24.40 4.59
N PHE A 371 7.54 23.45 4.39
CA PHE A 371 8.93 23.76 4.04
C PHE A 371 9.17 23.85 2.54
N GLU A 372 8.35 23.16 1.73
CA GLU A 372 8.54 23.09 0.30
C GLU A 372 7.72 24.16 -0.46
N ASN A 373 8.35 25.33 -0.64
CA ASN A 373 7.69 26.55 -1.12
C ASN A 373 7.64 26.73 -2.66
N SER A 374 7.88 25.68 -3.48
CA SER A 374 7.81 25.88 -4.93
C SER A 374 6.37 26.12 -5.40
N ASN A 375 6.18 27.12 -6.27
CA ASN A 375 4.86 27.46 -6.82
C ASN A 375 4.44 26.55 -7.98
N VAL A 376 5.17 25.46 -8.23
CA VAL A 376 5.03 24.59 -9.41
C VAL A 376 5.01 23.11 -9.04
N MET A 377 4.24 22.32 -9.81
CA MET A 377 4.04 20.88 -9.57
C MET A 377 5.19 19.99 -10.10
N PHE A 378 6.13 20.58 -10.85
CA PHE A 378 7.23 19.83 -11.46
C PHE A 378 8.20 19.26 -10.41
N LEU A 379 8.90 18.17 -10.77
CA LEU A 379 9.94 17.58 -9.91
C LEU A 379 11.24 18.39 -10.00
N SER A 380 11.55 18.89 -11.21
CA SER A 380 12.75 19.67 -11.50
C SER A 380 12.86 20.96 -10.69
N SER A 381 11.75 21.49 -10.20
CA SER A 381 11.68 22.67 -9.33
C SER A 381 11.90 22.36 -7.85
N ARG A 382 11.88 21.08 -7.47
CA ARG A 382 11.95 20.60 -6.08
C ARG A 382 13.13 19.67 -5.88
N LYS A 383 14.30 20.03 -6.44
CA LYS A 383 15.46 19.14 -6.54
C LYS A 383 15.89 18.59 -5.17
N PHE A 384 16.01 19.46 -4.17
CA PHE A 384 16.38 19.07 -2.81
C PHE A 384 15.39 18.07 -2.21
N TRP A 385 14.08 18.38 -2.20
CA TRP A 385 13.07 17.49 -1.64
C TRP A 385 12.88 16.20 -2.43
N THR A 386 13.06 16.26 -3.75
CA THR A 386 13.09 15.06 -4.61
C THR A 386 14.26 14.17 -4.24
N TRP A 387 15.44 14.75 -4.00
CA TRP A 387 16.62 14.02 -3.54
C TRP A 387 16.39 13.39 -2.17
N VAL A 388 15.92 14.14 -1.17
CA VAL A 388 15.59 13.61 0.17
C VAL A 388 14.63 12.43 0.08
N MET A 389 13.58 12.52 -0.74
CA MET A 389 12.60 11.43 -0.88
C MET A 389 13.13 10.22 -1.66
N CYS A 390 13.97 10.42 -2.68
CA CYS A 390 14.65 9.32 -3.35
C CYS A 390 15.62 8.60 -2.40
N VAL A 391 16.37 9.36 -1.58
CA VAL A 391 17.24 8.82 -0.54
C VAL A 391 16.40 8.05 0.49
N LEU A 392 15.27 8.58 0.95
CA LEU A 392 14.41 7.87 1.90
C LEU A 392 13.92 6.53 1.35
N ILE A 393 13.43 6.49 0.10
CA ILE A 393 13.00 5.24 -0.55
C ILE A 393 14.15 4.25 -0.63
N TYR A 394 15.32 4.72 -1.07
CA TYR A 394 16.52 3.90 -1.15
C TYR A 394 16.91 3.34 0.22
N SER A 395 16.98 4.19 1.25
CA SER A 395 17.34 3.80 2.61
C SER A 395 16.36 2.79 3.19
N LEU A 396 15.04 2.95 2.99
CA LEU A 396 14.04 1.98 3.45
C LEU A 396 14.30 0.59 2.86
N VAL A 397 14.65 0.51 1.57
CA VAL A 397 14.93 -0.77 0.90
C VAL A 397 16.30 -1.31 1.30
N ALA A 398 17.35 -0.52 1.17
CA ALA A 398 18.74 -0.92 1.42
C ALA A 398 18.94 -1.39 2.87
N LEU A 399 18.40 -0.64 3.84
CA LEU A 399 18.50 -1.02 5.25
C LEU A 399 17.66 -2.24 5.58
N SER A 400 16.49 -2.41 4.96
CA SER A 400 15.69 -3.62 5.16
C SER A 400 16.43 -4.87 4.69
N ILE A 401 17.08 -4.79 3.53
CA ILE A 401 17.85 -5.92 3.00
C ILE A 401 19.11 -6.15 3.86
N TRP A 402 19.83 -5.10 4.22
CA TRP A 402 21.03 -5.22 5.05
C TRP A 402 20.70 -5.79 6.44
N GLY A 403 19.59 -5.35 7.05
CA GLY A 403 19.10 -5.89 8.32
C GLY A 403 18.67 -7.35 8.23
N TYR A 404 18.14 -7.79 7.09
CA TYR A 404 17.80 -9.19 6.86
C TYR A 404 19.05 -10.07 6.69
N LEU A 405 20.04 -9.61 5.93
CA LEU A 405 21.23 -10.40 5.59
C LEU A 405 22.25 -10.47 6.74
N TYR A 406 22.37 -9.38 7.51
CA TYR A 406 23.35 -9.25 8.60
C TYR A 406 22.67 -8.75 9.89
N PRO A 407 21.77 -9.57 10.46
CA PRO A 407 21.01 -9.20 11.65
C PRO A 407 21.90 -9.11 12.90
N GLY A 408 21.80 -8.01 13.64
CA GLY A 408 22.54 -7.79 14.89
C GLY A 408 24.05 -7.61 14.70
N VAL A 409 24.52 -7.52 13.46
CA VAL A 409 25.92 -7.26 13.13
C VAL A 409 26.14 -5.74 13.15
N PRO A 410 27.01 -5.20 14.02
CA PRO A 410 27.31 -3.78 14.06
C PRO A 410 27.76 -3.28 12.68
N ALA A 411 27.25 -2.13 12.26
CA ALA A 411 27.60 -1.49 10.99
C ALA A 411 28.62 -0.37 11.23
N PRO A 412 29.91 -0.53 10.88
CA PRO A 412 30.90 0.54 10.98
C PRO A 412 30.51 1.78 10.15
N PHE A 413 30.95 2.96 10.59
CA PHE A 413 30.64 4.22 9.90
C PHE A 413 31.08 4.23 8.42
N THR A 414 32.20 3.58 8.09
CA THR A 414 32.68 3.44 6.71
C THR A 414 31.68 2.70 5.82
N GLU A 415 31.17 1.56 6.29
CA GLU A 415 30.15 0.79 5.56
C GLU A 415 28.83 1.57 5.43
N GLN A 416 28.43 2.31 6.46
CA GLN A 416 27.26 3.18 6.37
C GLN A 416 27.41 4.25 5.27
N VAL A 417 28.59 4.86 5.16
CA VAL A 417 28.89 5.86 4.12
C VAL A 417 28.89 5.22 2.74
N GLU A 418 29.41 3.99 2.61
CA GLU A 418 29.39 3.26 1.35
C GLU A 418 27.97 2.88 0.92
N VAL A 419 27.19 2.31 1.84
CA VAL A 419 25.83 1.83 1.56
C VAL A 419 24.85 2.99 1.37
N LEU A 420 24.90 4.03 2.20
CA LEU A 420 23.91 5.12 2.14
C LEU A 420 24.46 6.41 1.51
N GLY A 421 25.69 6.78 1.86
CA GLY A 421 26.31 8.05 1.47
C GLY A 421 26.61 8.13 -0.02
N ILE A 422 27.29 7.13 -0.58
CA ILE A 422 27.65 7.10 -2.01
C ILE A 422 26.40 7.13 -2.90
N PRO A 423 25.38 6.26 -2.70
CA PRO A 423 24.14 6.34 -3.46
C PRO A 423 23.40 7.66 -3.29
N ALA A 424 23.39 8.26 -2.09
CA ALA A 424 22.81 9.58 -1.87
C ALA A 424 23.50 10.66 -2.72
N LEU A 425 24.83 10.64 -2.82
CA LEU A 425 25.58 11.57 -3.68
C LEU A 425 25.29 11.33 -5.18
N ILE A 426 25.26 10.07 -5.62
CA ILE A 426 24.92 9.71 -7.00
C ILE A 426 23.52 10.22 -7.35
N MET A 427 22.53 10.00 -6.48
CA MET A 427 21.17 10.49 -6.66
C MET A 427 21.12 12.02 -6.73
N ALA A 428 21.89 12.73 -5.89
CA ALA A 428 21.97 14.18 -5.94
C ALA A 428 22.48 14.67 -7.30
N VAL A 429 23.55 14.05 -7.83
CA VAL A 429 24.12 14.37 -9.14
C VAL A 429 23.12 14.11 -10.25
N ILE A 430 22.46 12.95 -10.28
CA ILE A 430 21.46 12.58 -11.29
C ILE A 430 20.32 13.61 -11.31
N ILE A 431 19.77 13.95 -10.14
CA ILE A 431 18.66 14.91 -10.01
C ILE A 431 19.09 16.31 -10.46
N TYR A 432 20.30 16.72 -10.10
CA TYR A 432 20.85 18.01 -10.53
C TYR A 432 20.99 18.10 -12.05
N LEU A 433 21.59 17.08 -12.68
CA LEU A 433 21.80 17.00 -14.14
C LEU A 433 20.48 16.93 -14.92
N TYR A 434 19.53 16.11 -14.47
CA TYR A 434 18.20 16.02 -15.05
C TYR A 434 17.47 17.37 -15.00
N GLY A 435 17.58 18.07 -13.87
CA GLY A 435 17.02 19.40 -13.69
C GLY A 435 17.63 20.47 -14.60
N ARG A 436 18.90 20.36 -14.97
CA ARG A 436 19.59 21.29 -15.90
C ARG A 436 19.09 21.14 -17.33
N ASN A 437 18.97 19.90 -17.83
CA ASN A 437 18.47 19.62 -19.19
C ASN A 437 17.00 19.99 -19.38
N SER A 438 16.17 19.89 -18.34
CA SER A 438 14.77 20.32 -18.40
C SER A 438 14.61 21.85 -18.42
N SER A 439 15.57 22.61 -17.88
CA SER A 439 15.54 24.08 -17.91
C SER A 439 15.87 24.62 -19.30
N ASN A 440 16.80 24.00 -20.03
CA ASN A 440 17.17 24.40 -21.39
C ASN A 440 16.08 24.11 -22.44
N LYS A 441 15.12 23.23 -22.15
CA LYS A 441 13.97 22.95 -23.04
C LYS A 441 12.81 23.95 -22.95
N LYS A 442 12.91 24.97 -22.09
CA LYS A 442 11.84 25.99 -21.94
C LYS A 442 11.82 27.10 -23.01
N SER A 443 12.58 26.99 -24.11
CA SER A 443 12.59 27.97 -25.22
C SER A 443 11.90 27.52 -26.52
N THR A 444 11.21 26.39 -26.55
CA THR A 444 10.50 25.99 -27.78
C THR A 444 9.12 25.48 -27.44
N LYS A 445 8.10 26.23 -27.85
CA LYS A 445 6.71 25.76 -28.02
C LYS A 445 6.77 24.35 -28.60
N SER A 446 6.45 23.34 -27.79
CA SER A 446 6.43 21.97 -28.27
C SER A 446 5.23 21.82 -29.21
N GLN A 447 5.50 21.81 -30.50
CA GLN A 447 4.63 21.18 -31.48
C GLN A 447 4.26 19.79 -30.97
N LEU A 448 2.97 19.44 -31.05
CA LEU A 448 2.47 18.09 -30.90
C LEU A 448 3.11 17.22 -32.00
N SER A 449 4.28 16.66 -31.74
CA SER A 449 4.74 15.49 -32.49
C SER A 449 3.94 14.30 -31.98
N ASN A 450 3.19 13.66 -32.88
CA ASN A 450 2.49 12.41 -32.59
C ASN A 450 3.48 11.43 -31.92
N PRO A 451 3.22 10.98 -30.68
CA PRO A 451 4.11 10.02 -30.04
C PRO A 451 4.05 8.73 -30.86
N GLN A 452 5.15 8.35 -31.49
CA GLN A 452 5.26 7.03 -32.08
C GLN A 452 5.09 6.01 -30.95
N ILE A 453 4.02 5.21 -31.04
CA ILE A 453 3.71 4.15 -30.11
C ILE A 453 4.83 3.10 -30.24
N PRO A 454 5.56 2.77 -29.17
CA PRO A 454 6.56 1.72 -29.25
C PRO A 454 5.86 0.37 -29.48
N LYS A 455 6.09 -0.25 -30.63
CA LYS A 455 5.59 -1.60 -30.96
C LYS A 455 6.05 -2.62 -29.90
N VAL A 456 5.10 -3.29 -29.26
CA VAL A 456 5.36 -4.40 -28.32
C VAL A 456 5.39 -5.69 -29.14
N THR A 457 6.58 -6.23 -29.40
CA THR A 457 6.78 -7.51 -30.09
C THR A 457 6.99 -8.64 -29.08
N PRO A 458 6.82 -9.92 -29.46
CA PRO A 458 7.24 -11.05 -28.62
C PRO A 458 8.70 -10.92 -28.13
N ALA A 459 9.59 -10.38 -28.97
CA ALA A 459 10.97 -10.06 -28.60
C ALA A 459 11.08 -8.98 -27.50
N SER A 460 10.14 -8.04 -27.43
CA SER A 460 10.08 -7.05 -26.35
C SER A 460 9.62 -7.66 -25.03
N ILE A 461 8.67 -8.60 -25.04
CA ILE A 461 8.23 -9.34 -23.84
C ILE A 461 9.35 -10.25 -23.34
N LEU A 462 9.98 -11.02 -24.24
CA LEU A 462 11.15 -11.83 -23.91
C LEU A 462 12.30 -10.95 -23.39
N GLY A 463 12.56 -9.81 -24.04
CA GLY A 463 13.53 -8.82 -23.58
C GLY A 463 13.21 -8.27 -22.19
N THR A 464 11.94 -7.99 -21.89
CA THR A 464 11.53 -7.53 -20.55
C THR A 464 11.79 -8.59 -19.48
N SER A 465 11.43 -9.85 -19.75
CA SER A 465 11.59 -10.94 -18.80
C SER A 465 13.07 -11.25 -18.58
N VAL A 466 13.85 -11.38 -19.64
CA VAL A 466 15.29 -11.68 -19.57
C VAL A 466 16.03 -10.55 -18.86
N VAL A 467 15.80 -9.29 -19.23
CA VAL A 467 16.48 -8.15 -18.60
C VAL A 467 16.03 -7.97 -17.14
N SER A 468 14.76 -8.20 -16.81
CA SER A 468 14.27 -8.12 -15.42
C SER A 468 14.81 -9.26 -14.56
N LEU A 469 14.97 -10.46 -15.12
CA LEU A 469 15.60 -11.60 -14.43
C LEU A 469 17.09 -11.39 -14.25
N LEU A 470 17.80 -10.86 -15.25
CA LEU A 470 19.22 -10.53 -15.14
C LEU A 470 19.44 -9.38 -14.15
N PHE A 471 18.58 -8.36 -14.14
CA PHE A 471 18.62 -7.30 -13.14
C PHE A 471 18.33 -7.85 -11.75
N ALA A 472 17.30 -8.68 -11.58
CA ALA A 472 16.97 -9.29 -10.29
C ALA A 472 18.07 -10.24 -9.78
N GLY A 473 18.70 -11.00 -10.68
CA GLY A 473 19.84 -11.87 -10.39
C GLY A 473 21.07 -11.05 -9.98
N THR A 474 21.50 -10.10 -10.82
CA THR A 474 22.64 -9.21 -10.52
C THR A 474 22.40 -8.36 -9.26
N PHE A 475 21.15 -7.97 -9.03
CA PHE A 475 20.74 -7.27 -7.80
C PHE A 475 20.80 -8.21 -6.61
N GLY A 476 20.29 -9.44 -6.73
CA GLY A 476 20.43 -10.47 -5.71
C GLY A 476 21.89 -10.76 -5.37
N ASP A 477 22.75 -10.94 -6.38
CA ASP A 477 24.17 -11.20 -6.23
C ASP A 477 24.89 -10.01 -5.59
N PHE A 478 24.59 -8.77 -6.03
CA PHE A 478 25.08 -7.55 -5.39
C PHE A 478 24.66 -7.42 -3.93
N LEU A 479 23.42 -7.80 -3.60
CA LEU A 479 22.92 -7.77 -2.22
C LEU A 479 23.62 -8.80 -1.35
N LEU A 480 23.91 -9.98 -1.89
CA LEU A 480 24.61 -11.05 -1.18
C LEU A 480 26.11 -10.74 -1.01
N GLN A 481 26.75 -10.19 -2.05
CA GLN A 481 28.18 -9.85 -2.07
C GLN A 481 28.40 -8.54 -2.85
N PRO A 482 28.36 -7.38 -2.18
CA PRO A 482 28.53 -6.10 -2.84
C PRO A 482 29.88 -6.02 -3.54
N ASN A 483 29.87 -5.94 -4.86
CA ASN A 483 31.08 -5.78 -5.65
C ASN A 483 30.90 -4.71 -6.74
N LEU A 484 32.03 -4.12 -7.15
CA LEU A 484 32.06 -3.00 -8.09
C LEU A 484 31.53 -3.38 -9.48
N LEU A 485 31.72 -4.64 -9.89
CA LEU A 485 31.26 -5.13 -11.19
C LEU A 485 29.73 -5.18 -11.25
N ASP A 486 29.08 -5.70 -10.22
CA ASP A 486 27.63 -5.78 -10.14
C ASP A 486 27.00 -4.39 -9.99
N LEU A 487 27.62 -3.49 -9.22
CA LEU A 487 27.19 -2.10 -9.13
C LEU A 487 27.23 -1.40 -10.51
N LEU A 488 28.28 -1.66 -11.30
CA LEU A 488 28.44 -1.13 -12.66
C LEU A 488 27.47 -1.77 -13.66
N LEU A 489 27.04 -3.03 -13.44
CA LEU A 489 26.07 -3.74 -14.27
C LEU A 489 24.61 -3.38 -13.91
N LEU A 490 24.33 -3.05 -12.65
CA LEU A 490 22.99 -2.66 -12.18
C LEU A 490 22.47 -1.38 -12.84
N PHE A 491 23.34 -0.41 -13.13
CA PHE A 491 22.94 0.83 -13.80
C PHE A 491 22.43 0.60 -15.24
N PRO A 492 23.18 -0.04 -16.17
CA PRO A 492 22.70 -0.33 -17.51
C PRO A 492 21.53 -1.32 -17.52
N LEU A 493 21.54 -2.36 -16.65
CA LEU A 493 20.40 -3.28 -16.52
C LEU A 493 19.15 -2.56 -16.01
N GLY A 494 19.27 -1.67 -15.02
CA GLY A 494 18.15 -0.87 -14.52
C GLY A 494 17.56 0.08 -15.56
N VAL A 495 18.42 0.68 -16.41
CA VAL A 495 17.97 1.48 -17.57
C VAL A 495 17.24 0.61 -18.59
N LEU A 496 17.72 -0.62 -18.85
CA LEU A 496 17.06 -1.56 -19.74
C LEU A 496 15.74 -2.06 -19.15
N VAL A 497 15.68 -2.42 -17.86
CA VAL A 497 14.43 -2.76 -17.15
C VAL A 497 13.45 -1.61 -17.28
N TYR A 498 13.86 -0.38 -16.97
CA TYR A 498 13.01 0.79 -17.14
C TYR A 498 12.52 0.95 -18.59
N HIS A 499 13.39 0.79 -19.59
CA HIS A 499 13.02 0.91 -21.00
C HIS A 499 12.00 -0.15 -21.44
N TYR A 500 12.24 -1.40 -21.07
CA TYR A 500 11.41 -2.54 -21.42
C TYR A 500 10.10 -2.57 -20.64
N VAL A 501 10.14 -2.39 -19.32
CA VAL A 501 8.96 -2.28 -18.45
C VAL A 501 8.16 -1.04 -18.82
N SER A 502 8.78 0.12 -19.09
CA SER A 502 8.02 1.29 -19.53
C SER A 502 7.37 1.10 -20.90
N LYS A 503 7.95 0.31 -21.81
CA LYS A 503 7.29 -0.09 -23.07
C LYS A 503 6.10 -1.01 -22.81
N LEU A 504 6.23 -2.03 -21.98
CA LEU A 504 5.12 -2.90 -21.57
C LEU A 504 4.00 -2.12 -20.89
N VAL A 505 4.36 -1.33 -19.88
CA VAL A 505 3.43 -0.49 -19.10
C VAL A 505 2.76 0.55 -19.98
N LYS A 506 3.46 1.14 -20.97
CA LYS A 506 2.83 2.04 -21.97
C LYS A 506 1.94 1.29 -22.96
N GLY A 507 2.27 0.05 -23.30
CA GLY A 507 1.42 -0.84 -24.10
C GLY A 507 0.10 -1.16 -23.38
N PHE A 508 0.14 -1.37 -22.07
CA PHE A 508 -1.04 -1.58 -21.22
C PHE A 508 -1.77 -0.28 -20.84
N ASN A 509 -1.04 0.85 -20.69
CA ASN A 509 -1.59 2.16 -20.31
C ASN A 509 -1.82 3.11 -21.50
N SER A 510 -2.12 2.62 -22.70
CA SER A 510 -2.55 3.50 -23.80
C SER A 510 -3.99 3.98 -23.59
N TYR A 511 -4.20 4.72 -22.51
CA TYR A 511 -5.32 5.62 -22.31
C TYR A 511 -4.76 6.88 -21.67
N ASN A 512 -4.19 7.76 -22.50
CA ASN A 512 -3.88 9.13 -22.11
C ASN A 512 -4.81 10.07 -22.87
N GLY A 513 -5.65 10.77 -22.11
CA GLY A 513 -6.62 11.72 -22.63
C GLY A 513 -6.03 12.70 -23.64
N GLY A 514 -6.81 12.93 -24.69
CA GLY A 514 -6.52 13.86 -25.79
C GLY A 514 -5.99 13.16 -27.04
N GLY A 515 -6.88 12.49 -27.78
CA GLY A 515 -6.60 11.94 -29.10
C GLY A 515 -6.51 10.41 -29.12
N TYR A 516 -7.48 9.79 -29.79
CA TYR A 516 -7.52 8.37 -30.10
C TYR A 516 -6.18 7.84 -30.62
N THR A 517 -5.53 6.99 -29.83
CA THR A 517 -4.49 6.11 -30.35
C THR A 517 -4.79 4.69 -29.89
N LYS A 518 -5.30 3.89 -30.84
CA LYS A 518 -5.57 2.45 -30.72
C LYS A 518 -4.35 1.76 -30.10
N SER A 519 -4.54 1.05 -28.99
CA SER A 519 -3.60 0.00 -28.57
C SER A 519 -3.51 -1.05 -29.67
N GLU A 520 -2.34 -1.67 -29.90
CA GLU A 520 -2.18 -2.71 -30.94
C GLU A 520 -2.90 -4.03 -30.59
N PHE A 521 -3.39 -4.18 -29.35
CA PHE A 521 -4.38 -5.19 -28.94
C PHE A 521 -5.45 -4.55 -28.03
N PRO A 522 -6.38 -3.73 -28.55
CA PRO A 522 -7.47 -3.25 -27.72
C PRO A 522 -8.37 -4.45 -27.46
N ILE A 523 -8.65 -4.76 -26.19
CA ILE A 523 -9.85 -5.53 -25.87
C ILE A 523 -11.00 -4.74 -26.48
N THR A 524 -11.50 -5.22 -27.61
CA THR A 524 -12.63 -4.56 -28.27
C THR A 524 -13.84 -4.68 -27.37
N LYS A 525 -14.78 -3.74 -27.42
CA LYS A 525 -16.05 -3.88 -26.67
C LYS A 525 -16.74 -5.22 -26.97
N LYS A 526 -16.58 -5.76 -28.18
CA LYS A 526 -17.03 -7.12 -28.54
C LYS A 526 -16.33 -8.20 -27.71
N MET A 527 -15.01 -8.16 -27.59
CA MET A 527 -14.28 -9.12 -26.74
C MET A 527 -14.69 -8.99 -25.26
N ALA A 528 -14.83 -7.76 -24.74
CA ALA A 528 -15.30 -7.52 -23.37
C ALA A 528 -16.71 -8.10 -23.15
N PHE A 529 -17.62 -7.90 -24.10
CA PHE A 529 -18.99 -8.43 -24.07
C PHE A 529 -19.01 -9.96 -23.95
N PHE A 530 -18.17 -10.67 -24.72
CA PHE A 530 -18.09 -12.13 -24.66
C PHE A 530 -17.29 -12.65 -23.45
N ALA A 531 -16.30 -11.90 -22.96
CA ALA A 531 -15.49 -12.31 -21.83
C ALA A 531 -16.29 -12.35 -20.51
N ILE A 532 -17.21 -11.41 -20.27
CA ILE A 532 -18.02 -11.34 -19.04
C ILE A 532 -18.80 -12.65 -18.76
N PRO A 533 -19.64 -13.18 -19.68
CA PRO A 533 -20.36 -14.43 -19.43
C PRO A 533 -19.43 -15.64 -19.31
N VAL A 534 -18.31 -15.66 -20.03
CA VAL A 534 -17.29 -16.72 -19.90
C VAL A 534 -16.69 -16.72 -18.50
N ILE A 535 -16.32 -15.54 -17.98
CA ILE A 535 -15.83 -15.39 -16.61
C ILE A 535 -16.88 -15.87 -15.61
N LEU A 536 -18.15 -15.49 -15.79
CA LEU A 536 -19.23 -15.93 -14.92
C LEU A 536 -19.33 -17.47 -14.87
N VAL A 537 -19.34 -18.14 -16.03
CA VAL A 537 -19.39 -19.61 -16.10
C VAL A 537 -18.17 -20.25 -15.42
N ILE A 538 -16.96 -19.75 -15.69
CA ILE A 538 -15.74 -20.22 -15.03
C ILE A 538 -15.85 -20.08 -13.52
N THR A 539 -16.29 -18.93 -13.03
CA THR A 539 -16.39 -18.68 -11.57
C THR A 539 -17.46 -19.54 -10.89
N ILE A 540 -18.56 -19.89 -11.58
CA ILE A 540 -19.55 -20.84 -11.06
C ILE A 540 -18.95 -22.24 -10.94
N ILE A 541 -18.18 -22.67 -11.94
CA ILE A 541 -17.49 -23.97 -11.91
C ILE A 541 -16.46 -23.98 -10.78
N LEU A 542 -15.61 -22.95 -10.68
CA LEU A 542 -14.63 -22.82 -9.61
C LEU A 542 -15.29 -22.82 -8.23
N PHE A 543 -16.40 -22.10 -8.05
CA PHE A 543 -17.13 -22.11 -6.79
C PHE A 543 -17.65 -23.50 -6.43
N ALA A 544 -18.20 -24.24 -7.40
CA ALA A 544 -18.66 -25.62 -7.18
C ALA A 544 -17.51 -26.59 -6.85
N LEU A 545 -16.31 -26.37 -7.41
CA LEU A 545 -15.10 -27.13 -7.10
C LEU A 545 -14.58 -26.79 -5.70
N MET A 546 -14.55 -25.50 -5.36
CA MET A 546 -14.11 -24.97 -4.08
C MET A 546 -14.87 -25.62 -2.91
N LEU A 547 -16.19 -25.80 -3.03
CA LEU A 547 -17.02 -26.43 -1.99
C LEU A 547 -16.70 -27.91 -1.72
N ARG A 548 -15.89 -28.56 -2.58
CA ARG A 548 -15.44 -29.95 -2.41
C ARG A 548 -14.06 -30.05 -1.76
N LEU A 549 -13.37 -28.92 -1.61
CA LEU A 549 -12.03 -28.88 -1.02
C LEU A 549 -12.12 -29.01 0.50
N PRO A 550 -11.04 -29.48 1.16
CA PRO A 550 -10.98 -29.54 2.61
C PRO A 550 -11.24 -28.16 3.22
N SER A 551 -12.03 -28.09 4.29
CA SER A 551 -12.29 -26.83 4.99
C SER A 551 -11.37 -26.63 6.19
N VAL A 552 -10.63 -27.64 6.65
CA VAL A 552 -9.81 -27.56 7.88
C VAL A 552 -8.33 -27.77 7.56
N GLY A 553 -7.47 -27.12 8.35
CA GLY A 553 -6.02 -27.25 8.24
C GLY A 553 -5.44 -26.44 7.08
N VAL A 554 -4.13 -26.62 6.86
CA VAL A 554 -3.41 -25.97 5.75
C VAL A 554 -4.03 -26.30 4.40
N GLN A 555 -4.61 -27.49 4.22
CA GLN A 555 -5.27 -27.88 2.97
C GLN A 555 -6.48 -26.98 2.62
N SER A 556 -7.06 -26.29 3.59
CA SER A 556 -8.13 -25.30 3.34
C SER A 556 -7.66 -24.10 2.52
N THR A 557 -6.35 -23.85 2.45
CA THR A 557 -5.77 -22.79 1.62
C THR A 557 -6.03 -23.00 0.13
N TYR A 558 -6.27 -24.23 -0.36
CA TYR A 558 -6.73 -24.43 -1.74
C TYR A 558 -8.09 -23.78 -2.00
N ALA A 559 -9.01 -23.86 -1.04
CA ALA A 559 -10.28 -23.17 -1.14
C ALA A 559 -10.11 -21.64 -1.06
N GLY A 560 -9.13 -21.17 -0.29
CA GLY A 560 -8.73 -19.76 -0.25
C GLY A 560 -8.20 -19.25 -1.59
N ILE A 561 -7.37 -20.04 -2.29
CA ILE A 561 -6.92 -19.75 -3.67
C ILE A 561 -8.12 -19.62 -4.60
N ASP A 562 -9.02 -20.60 -4.60
CA ASP A 562 -10.21 -20.59 -5.47
C ASP A 562 -11.10 -19.37 -5.18
N LEU A 563 -11.36 -19.07 -3.90
CA LEU A 563 -12.12 -17.88 -3.50
C LEU A 563 -11.44 -16.60 -3.99
N GLY A 564 -10.12 -16.50 -3.82
CA GLY A 564 -9.35 -15.35 -4.27
C GLY A 564 -9.39 -15.17 -5.79
N VAL A 565 -9.27 -16.25 -6.56
CA VAL A 565 -9.40 -16.26 -8.02
C VAL A 565 -10.81 -15.84 -8.44
N ILE A 566 -11.85 -16.36 -7.77
CA ILE A 566 -13.24 -15.96 -8.02
C ILE A 566 -13.40 -14.45 -7.81
N LEU A 567 -13.00 -13.91 -6.66
CA LEU A 567 -13.12 -12.47 -6.39
C LEU A 567 -12.33 -11.63 -7.40
N PHE A 568 -11.12 -12.05 -7.77
CA PHE A 568 -10.33 -11.36 -8.78
C PHE A 568 -11.02 -11.35 -10.15
N LEU A 569 -11.53 -12.50 -10.59
CA LEU A 569 -12.25 -12.62 -11.85
C LEU A 569 -13.55 -11.82 -11.87
N TRP A 570 -14.30 -11.80 -10.76
CA TRP A 570 -15.49 -10.96 -10.61
C TRP A 570 -15.12 -9.47 -10.68
N GLY A 571 -14.08 -9.05 -9.98
CA GLY A 571 -13.56 -7.68 -10.09
C GLY A 571 -13.17 -7.34 -11.54
N TYR A 572 -12.47 -8.23 -12.23
CA TYR A 572 -12.12 -8.05 -13.63
C TYR A 572 -13.35 -7.99 -14.56
N ALA A 573 -14.35 -8.83 -14.35
CA ALA A 573 -15.61 -8.79 -15.11
C ALA A 573 -16.38 -7.47 -14.89
N ILE A 574 -16.42 -6.97 -13.66
CA ILE A 574 -17.00 -5.65 -13.34
C ILE A 574 -16.21 -4.53 -14.01
N ASN A 575 -14.87 -4.65 -14.08
CA ASN A 575 -14.03 -3.70 -14.80
C ASN A 575 -14.31 -3.69 -16.32
N LEU A 576 -14.47 -4.87 -16.92
CA LEU A 576 -14.88 -5.02 -18.33
C LEU A 576 -16.27 -4.45 -18.58
N TYR A 577 -17.21 -4.66 -17.65
CA TYR A 577 -18.53 -4.04 -17.71
C TYR A 577 -18.43 -2.52 -17.66
N HIS A 578 -17.61 -1.97 -16.76
CA HIS A 578 -17.37 -0.53 -16.68
C HIS A 578 -16.81 0.02 -18.00
N TYR A 579 -15.85 -0.69 -18.61
CA TYR A 579 -15.31 -0.34 -19.92
C TYR A 579 -16.38 -0.38 -21.02
N LEU A 580 -17.21 -1.44 -21.05
CA LEU A 580 -18.23 -1.62 -22.08
C LEU A 580 -19.32 -0.55 -22.02
N VAL A 581 -19.79 -0.20 -20.81
CA VAL A 581 -20.94 0.68 -20.58
C VAL A 581 -20.56 2.16 -20.51
N TYR A 582 -19.46 2.49 -19.82
CA TYR A 582 -19.15 3.88 -19.48
C TYR A 582 -18.03 4.51 -20.30
N VAL A 583 -17.22 3.73 -21.02
CA VAL A 583 -16.14 4.26 -21.87
C VAL A 583 -16.67 4.46 -23.29
N LYS A 584 -16.59 5.70 -23.78
CA LYS A 584 -17.03 6.08 -25.14
C LYS A 584 -16.05 5.55 -26.18
N ASP A 585 -16.57 5.17 -27.35
CA ASP A 585 -15.79 4.62 -28.48
C ASP A 585 -14.82 5.60 -29.11
#